data_AF-A0A9Q9LZ15-F1
#
_entry.id   AF-A0A9Q9LZ15-F1
#
_cell.length_a   1.000
_cell.length_b   1.000
_cell.length_c   1.000
_cell.angle_alpha   90.00
_cell.angle_beta   90.00
_cell.angle_gamma   90.00
#
_symmetry.space_group_name_H-M   'P 1'
#
loop_
_entity.id
_entity.type
_entity.pdbx_description
1 polymer ?
#
loop_
_entity_poly.entity_id
_entity_poly.type
_entity_poly.pdbx_seq_one_letter_code
_entity_poly.pdbx_strand_id
1 'polypeptide(L)'
;MTRVAMLAPVPELHLRSGLETINAEGKVAFGSSAWETFRDLDKLRNGHGVHVYIYASHSEKYGAPKIRWKARYIGHVSSIGGAHPDGMKYRPATTANNFADNASHWAIFWEIEQLTLLSRAEAIPISAFNSFASDKPYVSSFIPHGPTLVREL
;
A
#
# COMPACT_ATOMS: atom_id res chain seq x y z
N MET A 1 15.65 -4.35 17.92
CA MET A 1 15.67 -4.50 16.45
C MET A 1 14.51 -3.70 15.90
N THR A 2 14.78 -2.72 15.03
CA THR A 2 13.70 -1.92 14.43
C THR A 2 13.01 -2.74 13.34
N ARG A 3 11.70 -2.87 13.45
CA ARG A 3 10.88 -3.64 12.52
C ARG A 3 10.70 -2.88 11.20
N VAL A 4 10.56 -3.62 10.10
CA VAL A 4 10.26 -3.05 8.78
C VAL A 4 8.78 -2.75 8.66
N ALA A 5 8.46 -1.62 8.05
CA ALA A 5 7.12 -1.25 7.61
C ALA A 5 7.19 -0.68 6.18
N MET A 6 6.04 -0.37 5.61
CA MET A 6 5.94 0.17 4.26
C MET A 6 5.09 1.44 4.22
N LEU A 7 5.56 2.46 3.50
CA LEU A 7 4.71 3.53 2.99
C LEU A 7 4.22 3.16 1.60
N ALA A 8 2.95 3.39 1.29
CA ALA A 8 2.43 3.13 -0.06
C ALA A 8 1.43 4.21 -0.52
N PRO A 9 1.54 4.69 -1.77
CA PRO A 9 0.50 5.49 -2.40
C PRO A 9 -0.62 4.60 -2.93
N VAL A 10 -1.88 4.91 -2.60
CA VAL A 10 -3.06 4.27 -3.21
C VAL A 10 -4.13 5.34 -3.48
N PRO A 11 -4.80 5.33 -4.65
CA PRO A 11 -5.94 6.22 -4.88
C PRO A 11 -7.04 6.06 -3.81
N GLU A 12 -7.56 7.17 -3.29
CA GLU A 12 -8.55 7.13 -2.19
C GLU A 12 -9.82 6.35 -2.55
N LEU A 13 -10.24 6.43 -3.81
CA LEU A 13 -11.38 5.66 -4.32
C LEU A 13 -11.20 4.14 -4.13
N HIS A 14 -10.00 3.62 -4.41
CA HIS A 14 -9.70 2.19 -4.25
C HIS A 14 -9.59 1.79 -2.79
N LEU A 15 -9.13 2.67 -1.89
CA LEU A 15 -9.11 2.40 -0.45
C LEU A 15 -10.51 2.29 0.13
N ARG A 16 -11.40 3.21 -0.25
CA ARG A 16 -12.80 3.19 0.17
C ARG A 16 -13.52 1.94 -0.33
N SER A 17 -13.38 1.65 -1.62
CA SER A 17 -13.94 0.42 -2.22
C SER A 17 -13.29 -0.85 -1.65
N GLY A 18 -12.01 -0.82 -1.30
CA GLY A 18 -11.30 -1.95 -0.74
C GLY A 18 -11.76 -2.35 0.66
N LEU A 19 -12.41 -1.46 1.42
CA LEU A 19 -13.06 -1.81 2.69
C LEU A 19 -14.17 -2.83 2.48
N GLU A 20 -14.96 -2.69 1.41
CA GLU A 20 -16.02 -3.64 1.06
C GLU A 20 -15.42 -5.00 0.73
N THR A 21 -14.34 -5.03 -0.07
CA THR A 21 -13.61 -6.26 -0.41
C THR A 21 -13.03 -6.94 0.83
N ILE A 22 -12.37 -6.20 1.73
CA ILE A 22 -11.85 -6.77 2.99
C ILE A 22 -12.97 -7.35 3.85
N ASN A 23 -14.12 -6.67 3.95
CA ASN A 23 -15.24 -7.16 4.76
C ASN A 23 -15.82 -8.47 4.21
N ALA A 24 -15.82 -8.64 2.88
CA ALA A 24 -16.31 -9.86 2.23
C ALA A 24 -15.29 -11.00 2.23
N GLU A 25 -14.02 -10.71 1.94
CA GLU A 25 -13.01 -11.71 1.58
C GLU A 25 -11.86 -11.83 2.61
N GLY A 26 -11.84 -10.98 3.63
CA GLY A 26 -10.79 -10.92 4.65
C GLY A 26 -9.50 -10.21 4.20
N LYS A 27 -9.34 -9.95 2.90
CA LYS A 27 -8.20 -9.23 2.31
C LYS A 27 -8.57 -8.46 1.06
N VAL A 28 -7.73 -7.49 0.69
CA VAL A 28 -7.80 -6.78 -0.60
C VAL A 28 -6.39 -6.66 -1.20
N ALA A 29 -6.32 -6.63 -2.52
CA ALA A 29 -5.09 -6.62 -3.28
C ALA A 29 -5.02 -5.40 -4.21
N PHE A 30 -3.90 -4.68 -4.19
CA PHE A 30 -3.65 -3.53 -5.06
C PHE A 30 -2.53 -3.85 -6.05
N GLY A 31 -2.60 -3.26 -7.25
CA GLY A 31 -1.59 -3.49 -8.29
C GLY A 31 -0.32 -2.72 -8.00
N SER A 32 0.83 -3.28 -8.37
CA SER A 32 2.11 -2.54 -8.39
C SER A 32 3.08 -3.09 -9.42
N SER A 33 3.89 -2.21 -9.99
CA SER A 33 5.03 -2.56 -10.84
C SER A 33 6.36 -2.61 -10.04
N ALA A 34 6.36 -2.17 -8.77
CA ALA A 34 7.55 -2.11 -7.91
C ALA A 34 7.90 -3.48 -7.28
N TRP A 35 7.91 -4.55 -8.08
CA TRP A 35 8.02 -5.94 -7.62
C TRP A 35 9.27 -6.21 -6.74
N GLU A 36 10.38 -5.53 -7.00
CA GLU A 36 11.62 -5.67 -6.23
C GLU A 36 11.44 -5.23 -4.77
N THR A 37 10.75 -4.11 -4.54
CA THR A 37 10.46 -3.61 -3.19
C THR A 37 9.68 -4.62 -2.37
N PHE A 38 8.67 -5.26 -2.97
CA PHE A 38 7.86 -6.26 -2.27
C PHE A 38 8.62 -7.57 -2.06
N ARG A 39 9.46 -7.98 -3.02
CA ARG A 39 10.33 -9.15 -2.84
C ARG A 39 11.30 -8.95 -1.67
N ASP A 40 11.86 -7.76 -1.54
CA ASP A 40 12.75 -7.45 -0.42
C ASP A 40 11.99 -7.32 0.90
N LEU A 41 10.78 -6.75 0.89
CA LEU A 41 9.89 -6.77 2.05
C LEU A 41 9.55 -8.20 2.50
N ASP A 42 9.28 -9.11 1.56
CA ASP A 42 8.96 -10.50 1.85
C ASP A 42 10.12 -11.26 2.51
N LYS A 43 11.36 -10.99 2.10
CA LYS A 43 12.56 -11.50 2.79
C LYS A 43 12.67 -10.95 4.20
N LEU A 44 12.46 -9.65 4.38
CA LEU A 44 12.61 -8.97 5.67
C LEU A 44 11.52 -9.35 6.67
N ARG A 45 10.28 -9.54 6.23
CA ARG A 45 9.17 -9.90 7.09
C ARG A 45 9.19 -11.37 7.50
N ASN A 46 9.97 -12.22 6.81
CA ASN A 46 10.14 -13.65 7.11
C ASN A 46 8.81 -14.37 7.35
N GLY A 47 7.83 -14.15 6.46
CA GLY A 47 6.49 -14.74 6.55
C GLY A 47 5.51 -14.03 7.50
N HIS A 48 5.96 -13.11 8.36
CA HIS A 48 5.08 -12.33 9.22
C HIS A 48 4.38 -11.20 8.47
N GLY A 49 3.24 -10.74 8.99
CA GLY A 49 2.60 -9.53 8.51
C GLY A 49 3.32 -8.28 9.03
N VAL A 50 3.32 -7.20 8.24
CA VAL A 50 3.97 -5.93 8.59
C VAL A 50 3.05 -4.76 8.33
N HIS A 51 3.23 -3.67 9.08
CA HIS A 51 2.39 -2.49 8.91
C HIS A 51 2.64 -1.81 7.56
N VAL A 52 1.53 -1.39 6.96
CA VAL A 52 1.53 -0.48 5.82
C VAL A 52 0.81 0.79 6.20
N TYR A 53 1.43 1.91 5.89
CA TYR A 53 0.90 3.24 6.09
C TYR A 53 0.62 3.86 4.73
N ILE A 54 -0.65 4.12 4.45
CA ILE A 54 -1.12 4.46 3.12
C ILE A 54 -1.56 5.93 3.10
N TYR A 55 -1.10 6.65 2.08
CA TYR A 55 -1.53 8.02 1.76
C TYR A 55 -2.22 8.05 0.40
N ALA A 56 -3.22 8.93 0.28
CA ALA A 56 -3.96 9.10 -0.96
C ALA A 56 -3.08 9.85 -1.98
N SER A 57 -2.76 9.21 -3.10
CA SER A 57 -1.81 9.75 -4.08
C SER A 57 -2.34 10.92 -4.92
N HIS A 58 -3.66 11.12 -4.98
CA HIS A 58 -4.30 12.12 -5.85
C HIS A 58 -4.96 13.27 -5.08
N SER A 59 -4.52 13.55 -3.84
CA SER A 59 -5.10 14.63 -3.01
C SER A 59 -4.36 15.97 -3.13
N GLU A 60 -3.60 16.21 -4.20
CA GLU A 60 -2.69 17.37 -4.39
C GLU A 60 -3.34 18.74 -4.16
N LYS A 61 -4.67 18.81 -4.13
CA LYS A 61 -5.43 20.02 -3.79
C LYS A 61 -5.20 20.54 -2.36
N TYR A 62 -4.58 19.76 -1.45
CA TYR A 62 -4.44 20.12 -0.03
C TYR A 62 -3.06 19.78 0.58
N GLY A 63 -1.99 20.46 0.14
CA GLY A 63 -0.68 20.40 0.80
C GLY A 63 0.01 19.03 0.78
N ALA A 64 1.02 18.83 1.63
CA ALA A 64 1.75 17.56 1.70
C ALA A 64 0.81 16.40 2.10
N PRO A 65 0.84 15.27 1.38
CA PRO A 65 -0.03 14.14 1.65
C PRO A 65 0.24 13.60 3.06
N LYS A 66 -0.85 13.36 3.79
CA LYS A 66 -0.80 12.73 5.11
C LYS A 66 -1.21 11.27 4.99
N ILE A 67 -0.56 10.43 5.78
CA ILE A 67 -1.00 9.06 5.98
C ILE A 67 -2.31 9.12 6.75
N ARG A 68 -3.35 8.55 6.13
CA ARG A 68 -4.69 8.48 6.71
C ARG A 68 -5.20 7.05 6.79
N TRP A 69 -4.42 6.09 6.32
CA TRP A 69 -4.83 4.70 6.26
C TRP A 69 -3.72 3.83 6.82
N LYS A 70 -4.10 2.82 7.60
CA LYS A 70 -3.21 1.76 8.08
C LYS A 70 -3.76 0.41 7.66
N ALA A 71 -2.86 -0.52 7.40
CA ALA A 71 -3.20 -1.90 7.09
C ALA A 71 -2.06 -2.82 7.50
N ARG A 72 -2.28 -4.13 7.35
CA ARG A 72 -1.25 -5.15 7.50
C ARG A 72 -1.00 -5.84 6.16
N TYR A 73 0.21 -5.70 5.63
CA TYR A 73 0.66 -6.44 4.45
C TYR A 73 0.96 -7.88 4.81
N ILE A 74 0.48 -8.82 3.97
CA ILE A 74 0.62 -10.26 4.20
C ILE A 74 1.39 -10.99 3.11
N GLY A 75 1.65 -10.34 1.99
CA GLY A 75 2.36 -10.92 0.85
C GLY A 75 1.86 -10.36 -0.47
N HIS A 76 2.37 -10.91 -1.54
CA HIS A 76 1.97 -10.54 -2.90
C HIS A 76 1.88 -11.75 -3.80
N VAL A 77 1.11 -11.61 -4.88
CA VAL A 77 1.02 -12.60 -5.94
C VAL A 77 1.48 -11.98 -7.27
N SER A 78 2.10 -12.80 -8.11
CA SER A 78 2.43 -12.39 -9.49
C SER A 78 1.15 -12.19 -10.29
N SER A 79 1.16 -11.21 -11.19
CA SER A 79 0.08 -11.03 -12.15
C SER A 79 0.09 -12.11 -13.24
N ILE A 80 -1.07 -12.36 -13.85
CA ILE A 80 -1.21 -13.15 -15.07
C ILE A 80 -1.77 -12.21 -16.14
N GLY A 81 -0.95 -11.85 -17.13
CA GLY A 81 -1.35 -10.89 -18.18
C GLY A 81 -1.70 -9.50 -17.63
N GLY A 82 -1.08 -9.07 -16.53
CA GLY A 82 -1.39 -7.80 -15.87
C GLY A 82 -2.65 -7.82 -14.99
N ALA A 83 -3.29 -8.99 -14.82
CA ALA A 83 -4.45 -9.20 -13.97
C ALA A 83 -4.11 -10.00 -12.71
N HIS A 84 -4.92 -9.85 -11.67
CA HIS A 84 -4.80 -10.68 -10.47
C HIS A 84 -5.18 -12.13 -10.82
N PRO A 85 -4.46 -13.15 -10.32
CA PRO A 85 -4.72 -14.56 -10.66
C PRO A 85 -6.15 -15.01 -10.32
N ASP A 86 -6.69 -14.54 -9.18
CA ASP A 86 -8.08 -14.78 -8.78
C ASP A 86 -9.11 -13.78 -9.35
N GLY A 87 -8.77 -13.09 -10.44
CA GLY A 87 -9.64 -12.09 -11.06
C GLY A 87 -10.00 -10.95 -10.10
N MET A 88 -11.28 -10.58 -10.05
CA MET A 88 -11.75 -9.46 -9.24
C MET A 88 -12.03 -9.81 -7.77
N LYS A 89 -11.86 -11.07 -7.36
CA LYS A 89 -12.23 -11.54 -6.01
C LYS A 89 -11.64 -10.68 -4.90
N TYR A 90 -10.32 -10.45 -4.93
CA TYR A 90 -9.63 -9.63 -3.93
C TYR A 90 -9.37 -8.20 -4.40
N ARG A 91 -10.00 -7.76 -5.48
CA ARG A 91 -9.77 -6.43 -6.05
C ARG A 91 -10.84 -5.45 -5.55
N PRO A 92 -10.51 -4.17 -5.32
CA PRO A 92 -11.55 -3.16 -5.11
C PRO A 92 -12.48 -3.10 -6.33
N ALA A 93 -13.79 -3.13 -6.15
CA ALA A 93 -14.76 -3.10 -7.26
C ALA A 93 -14.53 -1.90 -8.20
N THR A 94 -14.08 -0.77 -7.67
CA THR A 94 -13.75 0.43 -8.44
C THR A 94 -12.64 0.25 -9.48
N THR A 95 -11.75 -0.75 -9.33
CA THR A 95 -10.74 -1.02 -10.35
C THR A 95 -11.37 -1.58 -11.62
N ALA A 96 -12.55 -2.21 -11.56
CA ALA A 96 -13.24 -2.74 -12.75
C ALA A 96 -13.65 -1.64 -13.75
N ASN A 97 -13.79 -0.41 -13.27
CA ASN A 97 -14.21 0.73 -14.08
C ASN A 97 -13.11 1.24 -15.02
N ASN A 98 -11.88 0.76 -14.88
CA ASN A 98 -10.75 1.14 -15.71
C ASN A 98 -9.97 -0.10 -16.14
N PHE A 99 -9.95 -0.37 -17.44
CA PHE A 99 -9.26 -1.52 -18.01
C PHE A 99 -7.78 -1.57 -17.64
N ALA A 100 -7.11 -0.41 -17.57
CA ALA A 100 -5.70 -0.31 -17.22
C ALA A 100 -5.39 -0.84 -15.81
N ASP A 101 -6.37 -0.79 -14.90
CA ASP A 101 -6.19 -1.23 -13.52
C ASP A 101 -6.23 -2.77 -13.37
N ASN A 102 -6.65 -3.53 -14.40
CA ASN A 102 -6.75 -5.00 -14.29
C ASN A 102 -6.14 -5.79 -15.46
N ALA A 103 -5.55 -5.18 -16.49
CA ALA A 103 -5.14 -5.93 -17.68
C ALA A 103 -3.93 -5.35 -18.44
N SER A 104 -3.03 -4.60 -17.79
CA SER A 104 -1.95 -3.94 -18.53
C SER A 104 -0.56 -4.02 -17.88
N HIS A 105 -0.30 -3.25 -16.83
CA HIS A 105 1.08 -2.90 -16.45
C HIS A 105 1.53 -3.40 -15.07
N TRP A 106 0.66 -4.11 -14.35
CA TRP A 106 0.97 -4.59 -13.01
C TRP A 106 1.85 -5.83 -13.04
N ALA A 107 2.99 -5.78 -12.34
CA ALA A 107 3.86 -6.93 -12.17
C ALA A 107 3.33 -7.87 -11.07
N ILE A 108 2.75 -7.29 -10.03
CA ILE A 108 2.25 -7.99 -8.85
C ILE A 108 0.94 -7.39 -8.36
N PHE A 109 0.26 -8.14 -7.50
CA PHE A 109 -0.78 -7.64 -6.62
C PHE A 109 -0.38 -7.88 -5.18
N TRP A 110 -0.25 -6.79 -4.41
CA TRP A 110 0.13 -6.85 -3.01
C TRP A 110 -1.12 -6.88 -2.14
N GLU A 111 -1.15 -7.82 -1.21
CA GLU A 111 -2.31 -8.16 -0.41
C GLU A 111 -2.17 -7.57 0.99
N ILE A 112 -3.27 -6.96 1.44
CA ILE A 112 -3.40 -6.43 2.79
C ILE A 112 -4.67 -6.94 3.47
N GLU A 113 -4.64 -6.88 4.78
CA GLU A 113 -5.79 -7.04 5.67
C GLU A 113 -5.86 -5.86 6.66
N GLN A 114 -6.93 -5.83 7.46
CA GLN A 114 -7.10 -4.86 8.56
C GLN A 114 -6.96 -3.39 8.10
N LEU A 115 -7.49 -3.06 6.93
CA LEU A 115 -7.49 -1.70 6.40
C LEU A 115 -8.38 -0.79 7.26
N THR A 116 -7.79 0.26 7.80
CA THR A 116 -8.46 1.19 8.72
C THR A 116 -8.17 2.64 8.32
N LEU A 117 -9.20 3.47 8.39
CA LEU A 117 -9.09 4.92 8.21
C LEU A 117 -8.77 5.58 9.55
N LEU A 118 -7.67 6.31 9.60
CA LEU A 118 -7.29 7.15 10.72
C LEU A 118 -8.16 8.40 10.78
N SER A 119 -8.52 8.81 12.00
CA SER A 119 -9.14 10.11 12.21
C SER A 119 -8.21 11.24 11.78
N ARG A 120 -8.75 12.45 11.65
CA ARG A 120 -7.95 13.64 11.33
C ARG A 120 -6.87 13.93 12.39
N ALA A 121 -7.15 13.61 13.65
CA ALA A 121 -6.23 13.81 14.76
C ALA A 121 -5.08 12.79 14.75
N GLU A 122 -5.31 11.59 14.21
CA GLU A 122 -4.33 10.50 14.14
C GLU A 122 -3.54 10.49 12.83
N ALA A 123 -3.80 11.42 11.92
CA ALA A 123 -3.12 11.50 10.64
C ALA A 123 -1.61 11.70 10.84
N ILE A 124 -0.81 10.86 10.18
CA ILE A 124 0.64 10.80 10.39
C ILE A 124 1.35 11.54 9.25
N PRO A 125 2.28 12.46 9.54
CA PRO A 125 3.11 13.05 8.49
C PRO A 125 4.13 12.02 7.97
N ILE A 126 4.42 12.04 6.67
CA ILE A 126 5.42 11.15 6.06
C ILE A 126 6.80 11.33 6.72
N SER A 127 7.14 12.55 7.13
CA SER A 127 8.40 12.86 7.83
C SER A 127 8.52 12.26 9.23
N ALA A 128 7.47 11.60 9.76
CA ALA A 128 7.59 10.83 11.00
C ALA A 128 8.41 9.55 10.82
N PHE A 129 8.62 9.10 9.57
CA PHE A 129 9.28 7.84 9.27
C PHE A 129 10.76 8.03 8.93
N ASN A 130 11.55 7.01 9.26
CA ASN A 130 12.93 6.87 8.81
C ASN A 130 13.02 5.89 7.63
N SER A 131 13.96 6.14 6.73
CA SER A 131 14.39 5.18 5.72
C SER A 131 14.84 3.88 6.37
N PHE A 132 14.33 2.74 5.89
CA PHE A 132 14.76 1.44 6.41
C PHE A 132 16.26 1.17 6.15
N ALA A 133 16.76 1.56 4.98
CA ALA A 133 18.13 1.29 4.54
C ALA A 133 19.17 2.16 5.26
N SER A 134 18.87 3.44 5.49
CA SER A 134 19.86 4.41 5.99
C SER A 134 19.62 4.87 7.43
N ASP A 135 18.45 4.53 8.00
CA ASP A 135 17.99 5.05 9.29
C ASP A 135 17.89 6.58 9.39
N LYS A 136 17.89 7.28 8.25
CA LYS A 136 17.74 8.73 8.23
C LYS A 136 16.27 9.12 8.15
N PRO A 137 15.87 10.20 8.85
CA PRO A 137 14.53 10.75 8.73
C PRO A 137 14.29 11.30 7.33
N TYR A 138 13.05 11.20 6.86
CA TYR A 138 12.63 11.90 5.65
C TYR A 138 12.40 13.39 5.92
N VAL A 139 12.83 14.24 4.99
CA VAL A 139 12.50 15.67 5.00
C VAL A 139 11.00 15.88 4.79
N SER A 140 10.44 16.98 5.29
CA SER A 140 8.99 17.25 5.25
C SER A 140 8.40 17.37 3.85
N SER A 141 9.22 17.68 2.85
CA SER A 141 8.83 17.75 1.44
C SER A 141 8.92 16.42 0.69
N PHE A 142 9.46 15.37 1.32
CA PHE A 142 9.58 14.07 0.68
C PHE A 142 8.21 13.40 0.55
N ILE A 143 7.85 13.06 -0.68
CA ILE A 143 6.65 12.31 -1.01
C ILE A 143 7.10 11.12 -1.87
N PRO A 144 6.95 9.87 -1.40
CA PRO A 144 7.28 8.73 -2.23
C PRO A 144 6.32 8.65 -3.43
N HIS A 145 6.84 8.29 -4.59
CA HIS A 145 6.01 8.04 -5.79
C HIS A 145 5.52 6.58 -5.86
N GLY A 146 6.04 5.71 -5.00
CA GLY A 146 5.69 4.29 -4.95
C GLY A 146 5.93 3.70 -3.57
N PRO A 147 5.65 2.39 -3.40
CA PRO A 147 5.91 1.66 -2.17
C PRO A 147 7.35 1.85 -1.69
N THR A 148 7.53 2.17 -0.42
CA THR A 148 8.84 2.51 0.16
C THR A 148 9.01 1.85 1.51
N LEU A 149 10.15 1.17 1.71
CA LEU A 149 10.47 0.51 2.97
C LEU A 149 10.94 1.52 4.01
N VAL A 150 10.32 1.47 5.18
CA VAL A 150 10.59 2.38 6.28
C VAL A 150 10.77 1.61 7.58
N ARG A 151 11.34 2.27 8.58
CA ARG A 151 11.30 1.76 9.95
C ARG A 151 9.90 1.98 10.52
N GLU A 152 9.41 0.98 11.23
CA GLU A 152 8.16 1.06 11.98
C GLU A 152 8.25 2.15 13.07
N LEU A 153 7.14 2.86 13.30
CA LEU A 153 7.00 3.88 14.35
C LEU A 153 6.97 3.28 15.76
#